data_AF-A0A6V8N5P7-F1
#
_entry.id   AF-A0A6V8N5P7-F1
#
_cell.length_a   1.000
_cell.length_b   1.000
_cell.length_c   1.000
_cell.angle_alpha   90.00
_cell.angle_beta   90.00
_cell.angle_gamma   90.00
#
_symmetry.space_group_name_H-M   'P 1'
#
loop_
_entity.id
_entity.type
_entity.pdbx_description
1 polymer ?
#
loop_
_entity_poly.entity_id
_entity_poly.type
_entity_poly.pdbx_seq_one_letter_code
_entity_poly.pdbx_strand_id
1 'polypeptide(L)'
;MKILVVDDEQSLGIRLALALCGEQVGERSSLNFELQPADGGGAPEWIELIPAGQIITGRDGRTWINDRPDMILASFATEGKDLPIDWEHASEIKAPCGDEAPAAGWIKEMEIRDGAIWGRVEWTVKGAASITSREYRYISPVFRFEIDSRRIFRLTSCGLTNQPNLFLSALNNEEPTLEVAMNAEQMKELCRICGIPEDSTAAQIIAACKKCCAMNHEQPSLDKFVPRADYDTALNRATTAESDLQAIKAGQLETAINTEIDAALAAGKITPATKDYHVAQCKQEGGLDRFKTFVAAAPVIAGATDLDSKEVDSKQTALNAEQQKIADMFGNSAEDLKKYGA
;
A
#
# COMPACT_ATOMS: atom_id res chain seq x y z
N MET A 1 40.15 -17.74 -20.84
CA MET A 1 39.56 -18.53 -19.73
C MET A 1 38.12 -18.07 -19.58
N LYS A 2 37.15 -18.96 -19.35
CA LYS A 2 35.70 -18.62 -19.31
C LYS A 2 35.26 -18.08 -17.94
N ILE A 3 34.16 -17.31 -17.95
CA ILE A 3 32.98 -17.23 -17.03
C ILE A 3 32.44 -15.77 -17.06
N LEU A 4 31.17 -15.41 -17.31
CA LEU A 4 29.93 -16.11 -17.71
C LEU A 4 29.41 -17.23 -16.79
N VAL A 5 28.22 -17.18 -16.18
CA VAL A 5 27.02 -16.29 -16.33
C VAL A 5 26.58 -15.78 -14.93
N VAL A 6 25.51 -15.04 -14.63
CA VAL A 6 24.20 -14.59 -15.21
C VAL A 6 23.88 -13.19 -14.57
N ASP A 7 22.80 -12.41 -14.80
CA ASP A 7 21.53 -12.47 -15.57
C ASP A 7 20.98 -11.03 -15.78
N ASP A 8 19.96 -10.82 -16.65
CA ASP A 8 19.09 -9.60 -16.65
C ASP A 8 17.75 -9.79 -17.41
N GLU A 9 16.78 -10.51 -16.83
CA GLU A 9 15.38 -10.50 -17.32
C GLU A 9 14.46 -9.50 -16.57
N GLN A 10 14.88 -8.97 -15.41
CA GLN A 10 14.01 -8.13 -14.58
C GLN A 10 13.82 -6.71 -15.10
N SER A 11 14.78 -6.18 -15.87
CA SER A 11 14.71 -4.85 -16.50
C SER A 11 13.50 -4.68 -17.43
N LEU A 12 13.05 -5.76 -18.07
CA LEU A 12 11.99 -5.70 -19.08
C LEU A 12 10.57 -5.80 -18.49
N GLY A 13 10.36 -6.57 -17.43
CA GLY A 13 9.03 -6.84 -16.87
C GLY A 13 8.35 -5.61 -16.27
N ILE A 14 9.11 -4.77 -15.55
CA ILE A 14 8.58 -3.56 -14.89
C ILE A 14 8.06 -2.54 -15.91
N ARG A 15 8.69 -2.47 -17.10
CA ARG A 15 8.30 -1.55 -18.18
C ARG A 15 6.97 -1.90 -18.87
N LEU A 16 6.44 -3.12 -18.68
CA LEU A 16 5.19 -3.55 -19.30
C LEU A 16 3.96 -3.35 -18.39
N ALA A 17 4.15 -3.32 -17.06
CA ALA A 17 3.05 -3.29 -16.10
C ALA A 17 2.31 -1.94 -16.03
N LEU A 18 3.00 -0.82 -16.30
CA LEU A 18 2.46 0.52 -16.07
C LEU A 18 1.45 1.01 -17.12
N ALA A 19 1.34 0.34 -18.28
CA ALA A 19 0.54 0.79 -19.41
C ALA A 19 -0.96 0.36 -19.36
N LEU A 20 -1.38 -0.34 -18.30
CA LEU A 20 -2.51 -1.29 -18.36
C LEU A 20 -3.57 -1.13 -17.25
N CYS A 21 -3.66 0.04 -16.60
CA CYS A 21 -4.75 0.39 -15.68
C CYS A 21 -5.14 1.87 -15.82
N GLY A 22 -6.34 2.14 -16.34
CA GLY A 22 -6.83 3.51 -16.53
C GLY A 22 -8.01 3.63 -17.49
N GLU A 23 -9.15 3.02 -17.18
CA GLU A 23 -10.38 3.21 -17.96
C GLU A 23 -11.25 4.36 -17.41
N GLN A 24 -11.67 5.25 -18.30
CA GLN A 24 -12.78 6.22 -18.18
C GLN A 24 -12.83 7.17 -16.95
N VAL A 25 -11.95 8.18 -16.92
CA VAL A 25 -12.39 9.58 -16.75
C VAL A 25 -11.59 10.50 -17.69
N GLY A 26 -12.27 11.13 -18.66
CA GLY A 26 -11.81 12.27 -19.48
C GLY A 26 -10.32 12.34 -19.86
N GLU A 27 -9.93 11.72 -20.99
CA GLU A 27 -8.53 11.56 -21.43
C GLU A 27 -7.62 12.81 -21.29
N ARG A 28 -6.49 12.61 -20.61
CA ARG A 28 -5.27 13.43 -20.62
C ARG A 28 -4.08 12.48 -20.87
N SER A 29 -2.98 12.88 -21.51
CA SER A 29 -1.93 11.91 -21.94
C SER A 29 -0.53 12.49 -22.23
N SER A 30 0.49 11.63 -22.09
CA SER A 30 1.94 11.94 -22.02
C SER A 30 2.79 10.68 -22.35
N LEU A 31 3.69 10.66 -23.37
CA LEU A 31 4.48 9.48 -23.88
C LEU A 31 5.89 9.83 -24.47
N ASN A 32 6.99 9.05 -24.35
CA ASN A 32 8.41 9.56 -24.39
C ASN A 32 9.24 9.72 -25.71
N PHE A 33 10.31 10.57 -25.72
CA PHE A 33 11.68 10.28 -26.26
C PHE A 33 12.82 11.27 -25.77
N GLU A 34 14.11 11.06 -26.13
CA GLU A 34 15.36 11.48 -25.41
C GLU A 34 16.54 12.15 -26.22
N LEU A 35 17.49 12.83 -25.50
CA LEU A 35 18.83 13.45 -25.89
C LEU A 35 18.83 14.92 -26.40
N GLN A 36 19.87 15.80 -26.27
CA GLN A 36 20.97 16.03 -25.27
C GLN A 36 21.60 17.50 -25.33
N PRO A 37 22.36 17.99 -24.32
CA PRO A 37 22.27 19.33 -23.69
C PRO A 37 22.78 20.56 -24.46
N ALA A 38 22.36 21.75 -24.00
CA ALA A 38 22.87 23.08 -24.37
C ALA A 38 23.59 23.82 -23.23
N ASP A 39 24.39 24.82 -23.63
CA ASP A 39 25.24 25.64 -22.77
C ASP A 39 24.53 26.37 -21.62
N GLY A 40 25.23 26.51 -20.50
CA GLY A 40 24.80 27.24 -19.30
C GLY A 40 24.40 26.37 -18.09
N GLY A 41 24.03 25.11 -18.31
CA GLY A 41 23.83 24.12 -17.24
C GLY A 41 22.67 24.39 -16.25
N GLY A 42 21.85 25.40 -16.51
CA GLY A 42 20.61 25.71 -15.79
C GLY A 42 19.38 25.05 -16.44
N ALA A 43 18.21 25.23 -15.82
CA ALA A 43 16.94 24.93 -16.48
C ALA A 43 16.56 26.06 -17.45
N PRO A 44 15.98 25.77 -18.63
CA PRO A 44 15.71 26.77 -19.66
C PRO A 44 14.61 27.75 -19.24
N GLU A 45 14.82 29.05 -19.44
CA GLU A 45 13.81 30.07 -19.12
C GLU A 45 12.58 29.98 -20.06
N TRP A 46 12.77 29.57 -21.30
CA TRP A 46 11.72 29.41 -22.29
C TRP A 46 11.68 27.98 -22.80
N ILE A 47 10.47 27.41 -22.88
CA ILE A 47 10.26 26.02 -23.31
C ILE A 47 9.20 25.95 -24.41
N GLU A 48 9.38 25.02 -25.34
CA GLU A 48 8.39 24.72 -26.38
C GLU A 48 7.23 23.93 -25.74
N LEU A 49 5.99 24.34 -26.00
CA LEU A 49 4.78 23.76 -25.41
C LEU A 49 3.92 23.01 -26.43
N ILE A 50 3.74 23.57 -27.64
CA ILE A 50 3.05 22.92 -28.75
C ILE A 50 3.84 23.22 -30.02
N PRO A 51 4.22 22.21 -30.83
CA PRO A 51 5.08 22.44 -31.99
C PRO A 51 4.35 23.15 -33.13
N ALA A 52 5.13 23.68 -34.07
CA ALA A 52 4.59 24.39 -35.23
C ALA A 52 3.80 23.47 -36.16
N GLY A 53 2.62 23.92 -36.60
CA GLY A 53 1.80 23.24 -37.60
C GLY A 53 0.32 23.20 -37.26
N GLN A 54 -0.53 23.10 -38.28
CA GLN A 54 -1.99 23.06 -38.12
C GLN A 54 -2.50 21.70 -37.63
N ILE A 55 -1.71 20.63 -37.77
CA ILE A 55 -2.02 19.29 -37.27
C ILE A 55 -0.89 18.86 -36.34
N ILE A 56 -1.22 18.69 -35.07
CA ILE A 56 -0.32 18.21 -34.02
C ILE A 56 -0.52 16.70 -33.89
N THR A 57 0.54 15.92 -34.09
CA THR A 57 0.50 14.46 -34.00
C THR A 57 1.26 13.99 -32.76
N GLY A 58 0.62 13.21 -31.91
CA GLY A 58 1.24 12.58 -30.75
C GLY A 58 2.05 11.35 -31.12
N ARG A 59 2.92 10.91 -30.21
CA ARG A 59 3.70 9.66 -30.32
C ARG A 59 2.82 8.40 -30.23
N ASP A 60 1.62 8.55 -29.69
CA ASP A 60 0.51 7.59 -29.78
C ASP A 60 -0.15 7.49 -31.18
N GLY A 61 0.15 8.43 -32.09
CA GLY A 61 -0.52 8.54 -33.39
C GLY A 61 -1.89 9.21 -33.35
N ARG A 62 -2.33 9.78 -32.22
CA ARG A 62 -3.51 10.66 -32.18
C ARG A 62 -3.16 12.02 -32.79
N THR A 63 -4.17 12.68 -33.35
CA THR A 63 -4.03 13.99 -34.00
C THR A 63 -5.00 15.02 -33.44
N TRP A 64 -4.53 16.26 -33.38
CA TRP A 64 -5.27 17.45 -32.94
C TRP A 64 -5.04 18.61 -33.91
N ILE A 65 -5.97 19.55 -33.98
CA ILE A 65 -5.87 20.73 -34.86
C ILE A 65 -5.38 21.95 -34.06
N ASN A 66 -4.32 22.60 -34.54
CA ASN A 66 -3.74 23.83 -34.01
C ASN A 66 -3.60 24.89 -35.13
N ASP A 67 -4.67 25.09 -35.89
CA ASP A 67 -4.80 26.14 -36.90
C ASP A 67 -5.08 27.54 -36.31
N ARG A 68 -5.32 27.63 -34.99
CA ARG A 68 -5.61 28.85 -34.23
C ARG A 68 -4.82 28.94 -32.91
N PRO A 69 -3.48 28.92 -32.94
CA PRO A 69 -2.64 29.03 -31.74
C PRO A 69 -2.86 30.34 -30.97
N ASP A 70 -3.34 31.39 -31.65
CA ASP A 70 -3.73 32.67 -31.06
C ASP A 70 -4.84 32.53 -30.00
N MET A 71 -5.75 31.56 -30.16
CA MET A 71 -6.81 31.30 -29.18
C MET A 71 -6.26 30.71 -27.88
N ILE A 72 -5.17 29.95 -27.93
CA ILE A 72 -4.55 29.31 -26.76
C ILE A 72 -3.87 30.38 -25.90
N LEU A 73 -3.12 31.29 -26.52
CA LEU A 73 -2.57 32.48 -25.85
C LEU A 73 -3.68 33.39 -25.28
N ALA A 74 -4.77 33.58 -26.03
CA ALA A 74 -5.91 34.37 -25.55
C ALA A 74 -6.61 33.71 -24.35
N SER A 75 -6.75 32.39 -24.30
CA SER A 75 -7.29 31.67 -23.12
C SER A 75 -6.38 31.88 -21.90
N PHE A 76 -5.07 31.69 -22.06
CA PHE A 76 -4.09 31.89 -20.99
C PHE A 76 -4.16 33.32 -20.41
N ALA A 77 -4.13 34.34 -21.28
CA ALA A 77 -4.23 35.73 -20.87
C ALA A 77 -5.60 36.09 -20.22
N THR A 78 -6.69 35.49 -20.69
CA THR A 78 -8.05 35.73 -20.15
C THR A 78 -8.24 35.10 -18.76
N GLU A 79 -7.56 33.99 -18.48
CA GLU A 79 -7.67 33.30 -17.20
C GLU A 79 -6.88 33.96 -16.07
N GLY A 80 -5.83 34.72 -16.40
CA GLY A 80 -5.04 35.49 -15.43
C GLY A 80 -4.35 34.62 -14.37
N LYS A 81 -3.98 33.39 -14.72
CA LYS A 81 -3.36 32.40 -13.83
C LYS A 81 -2.14 31.78 -14.50
N ASP A 82 -1.05 31.71 -13.75
CA ASP A 82 0.10 30.92 -14.14
C ASP A 82 -0.31 29.44 -14.33
N LEU A 83 0.21 28.78 -15.36
CA LEU A 83 -0.06 27.35 -15.56
C LEU A 83 1.01 26.51 -14.86
N PRO A 84 0.63 25.50 -14.05
CA PRO A 84 1.59 24.70 -13.32
C PRO A 84 2.37 23.79 -14.27
N ILE A 85 3.67 23.72 -14.06
CA ILE A 85 4.49 22.59 -14.46
C ILE A 85 4.65 21.70 -13.23
N ASP A 86 4.32 20.41 -13.31
CA ASP A 86 4.43 19.44 -12.21
C ASP A 86 5.43 18.32 -12.54
N TRP A 87 5.44 17.23 -11.77
CA TRP A 87 6.14 15.98 -12.12
C TRP A 87 5.13 14.87 -12.46
N GLU A 88 5.32 14.21 -13.60
CA GLU A 88 4.51 13.08 -14.09
C GLU A 88 2.99 13.33 -14.01
N HIS A 89 2.56 14.53 -14.39
CA HIS A 89 1.16 14.96 -14.49
C HIS A 89 0.39 14.92 -13.16
N ALA A 90 1.07 15.21 -12.05
CA ALA A 90 0.48 15.21 -10.71
C ALA A 90 -0.75 16.14 -10.58
N SER A 91 -0.76 17.34 -11.20
CA SER A 91 -1.92 18.25 -11.15
C SER A 91 -3.16 17.67 -11.84
N GLU A 92 -2.96 16.69 -12.73
CA GLU A 92 -3.97 16.14 -13.61
C GLU A 92 -4.38 14.70 -13.24
N ILE A 93 -3.53 13.99 -12.49
CA ILE A 93 -3.73 12.60 -12.02
C ILE A 93 -3.94 12.54 -10.50
N LYS A 94 -3.14 13.26 -9.71
CA LYS A 94 -3.12 13.19 -8.24
C LYS A 94 -4.03 14.21 -7.57
N ALA A 95 -3.95 15.48 -7.98
CA ALA A 95 -4.79 16.54 -7.41
C ALA A 95 -6.32 16.25 -7.49
N PRO A 96 -6.86 15.62 -8.56
CA PRO A 96 -8.28 15.25 -8.59
C PRO A 96 -8.68 14.19 -7.55
N CYS A 97 -7.73 13.38 -7.07
CA CYS A 97 -7.92 12.39 -6.01
C CYS A 97 -7.76 12.99 -4.59
N GLY A 98 -7.33 14.26 -4.49
CA GLY A 98 -7.01 14.92 -3.23
C GLY A 98 -5.54 14.76 -2.77
N ASP A 99 -4.71 14.07 -3.55
CA ASP A 99 -3.29 13.88 -3.29
C ASP A 99 -2.44 15.12 -3.62
N GLU A 100 -1.26 15.24 -3.01
CA GLU A 100 -0.35 16.35 -3.26
C GLU A 100 0.18 16.39 -4.71
N ALA A 101 0.04 17.56 -5.34
CA ALA A 101 0.56 17.87 -6.67
C ALA A 101 1.39 19.17 -6.65
N PRO A 102 2.61 19.15 -6.08
CA PRO A 102 3.48 20.32 -6.04
C PRO A 102 3.99 20.69 -7.43
N ALA A 103 4.00 21.98 -7.75
CA ALA A 103 4.58 22.49 -8.98
C ALA A 103 6.12 22.41 -8.96
N ALA A 104 6.70 21.93 -10.05
CA ALA A 104 8.11 22.06 -10.40
C ALA A 104 8.44 23.47 -10.91
N GLY A 105 7.50 24.13 -11.59
CA GLY A 105 7.63 25.50 -12.09
C GLY A 105 6.29 26.08 -12.54
N TRP A 106 6.30 27.31 -13.02
CA TRP A 106 5.09 28.03 -13.43
C TRP A 106 5.31 28.72 -14.78
N ILE A 107 4.42 28.46 -15.75
CA ILE A 107 4.41 29.20 -17.01
C ILE A 107 3.75 30.56 -16.77
N LYS A 108 4.53 31.62 -16.91
CA LYS A 108 4.17 33.02 -16.60
C LYS A 108 3.66 33.78 -17.82
N GLU A 109 4.23 33.49 -18.98
CA GLU A 109 3.97 34.16 -20.27
C GLU A 109 3.94 33.11 -21.40
N MET A 110 3.27 33.42 -22.50
CA MET A 110 3.25 32.60 -23.72
C MET A 110 3.43 33.45 -24.97
N GLU A 111 4.17 32.91 -25.94
CA GLU A 111 4.43 33.52 -27.24
C GLU A 111 4.27 32.49 -28.36
N ILE A 112 3.98 32.98 -29.58
CA ILE A 112 4.08 32.17 -30.80
C ILE A 112 5.39 32.54 -31.49
N ARG A 113 6.28 31.55 -31.67
CA ARG A 113 7.59 31.69 -32.32
C ARG A 113 7.64 30.69 -33.47
N ASP A 114 7.76 31.20 -34.70
CA ASP A 114 7.79 30.42 -35.94
C ASP A 114 6.64 29.39 -36.09
N GLY A 115 5.49 29.70 -35.50
CA GLY A 115 4.28 28.88 -35.49
C GLY A 115 4.16 27.89 -34.31
N ALA A 116 5.23 27.65 -33.56
CA ALA A 116 5.20 26.90 -32.30
C ALA A 116 4.77 27.81 -31.14
N ILE A 117 4.11 27.25 -30.12
CA ILE A 117 3.79 27.96 -28.88
C ILE A 117 4.91 27.69 -27.87
N TRP A 118 5.48 28.77 -27.34
CA TRP A 118 6.52 28.77 -26.31
C TRP A 118 5.99 29.40 -25.02
N GLY A 119 6.47 28.93 -23.87
CA GLY A 119 6.14 29.50 -22.55
C GLY A 119 7.37 29.91 -21.77
N ARG A 120 7.30 31.05 -21.05
CA ARG A 120 8.33 31.50 -20.12
C ARG A 120 8.09 30.90 -18.75
N VAL A 121 9.11 30.31 -18.13
CA VAL A 121 8.98 29.50 -16.92
C VAL A 121 9.71 30.12 -15.74
N GLU A 122 8.99 30.25 -14.63
CA GLU A 122 9.54 30.49 -13.30
C GLU A 122 9.72 29.14 -12.59
N TRP A 123 10.93 28.59 -12.62
CA TRP A 123 11.23 27.30 -12.00
C TRP A 123 11.35 27.40 -10.48
N THR A 124 10.80 26.42 -9.76
CA THR A 124 11.17 26.20 -8.36
C THR A 124 12.58 25.62 -8.27
N VAL A 125 13.25 25.80 -7.11
CA VAL A 125 14.58 25.22 -6.87
C VAL A 125 14.62 23.70 -7.14
N LYS A 126 13.53 22.98 -6.78
CA LYS A 126 13.44 21.53 -7.01
C LYS A 126 13.21 21.20 -8.49
N GLY A 127 12.33 21.93 -9.19
CA GLY A 127 12.08 21.71 -10.62
C GLY A 127 13.31 22.00 -11.47
N ALA A 128 14.01 23.10 -11.18
CA ALA A 128 15.30 23.41 -11.80
C ALA A 128 16.33 22.31 -11.54
N ALA A 129 16.46 21.83 -10.29
CA ALA A 129 17.35 20.73 -9.95
C ALA A 129 17.04 19.44 -10.71
N SER A 130 15.76 19.05 -10.84
CA SER A 130 15.33 17.87 -11.60
C SER A 130 15.68 17.94 -13.10
N ILE A 131 15.78 19.13 -13.68
CA ILE A 131 16.18 19.34 -15.09
C ILE A 131 17.70 19.32 -15.24
N THR A 132 18.44 19.97 -14.32
CA THR A 132 19.91 20.05 -14.40
C THR A 132 20.60 18.76 -13.98
N SER A 133 20.01 18.00 -13.03
CA SER A 133 20.43 16.63 -12.70
C SER A 133 20.08 15.61 -13.79
N ARG A 134 19.25 16.00 -14.77
CA ARG A 134 18.70 15.15 -15.85
C ARG A 134 17.81 14.00 -15.35
N GLU A 135 17.24 14.10 -14.13
CA GLU A 135 16.14 13.24 -13.67
C GLU A 135 14.96 13.29 -14.64
N TYR A 136 14.68 14.48 -15.16
CA TYR A 136 13.65 14.77 -16.16
C TYR A 136 14.28 15.63 -17.25
N ARG A 137 13.96 15.35 -18.52
CA ARG A 137 14.61 16.04 -19.66
C ARG A 137 13.62 16.64 -20.65
N TYR A 138 12.32 16.50 -20.43
CA TYR A 138 11.28 16.94 -21.36
C TYR A 138 10.07 17.49 -20.62
N ILE A 139 9.30 18.28 -21.37
CA ILE A 139 7.99 18.78 -21.00
C ILE A 139 6.92 18.04 -21.82
N SER A 140 5.82 17.63 -21.18
CA SER A 140 4.58 17.27 -21.90
C SER A 140 3.51 18.31 -21.60
N PRO A 141 2.91 18.96 -22.61
CA PRO A 141 1.73 19.79 -22.39
C PRO A 141 0.52 18.92 -22.02
N VAL A 142 -0.42 19.51 -21.28
CA VAL A 142 -1.79 19.02 -21.21
C VAL A 142 -2.71 20.13 -21.69
N PHE A 143 -3.60 19.79 -22.62
CA PHE A 143 -4.47 20.76 -23.29
C PHE A 143 -5.90 20.23 -23.43
N ARG A 144 -6.84 21.17 -23.56
CA ARG A 144 -8.25 20.91 -23.83
C ARG A 144 -8.50 21.12 -25.32
N PHE A 145 -9.26 20.20 -25.91
CA PHE A 145 -9.63 20.21 -27.31
C PHE A 145 -11.13 19.96 -27.50
N GLU A 146 -11.68 20.48 -28.58
CA GLU A 146 -13.05 20.20 -29.05
C GLU A 146 -13.12 18.76 -29.56
N ILE A 147 -14.11 17.96 -29.11
CA ILE A 147 -14.17 16.53 -29.44
C ILE A 147 -14.41 16.31 -30.95
N ASP A 148 -15.35 17.05 -31.53
CA ASP A 148 -15.79 16.88 -32.92
C ASP A 148 -14.75 17.36 -33.95
N SER A 149 -14.13 18.51 -33.69
CA SER A 149 -13.16 19.14 -34.60
C SER A 149 -11.70 18.77 -34.30
N ARG A 150 -11.43 18.16 -33.13
CA ARG A 150 -10.09 17.93 -32.55
C ARG A 150 -9.25 19.19 -32.34
N ARG A 151 -9.86 20.39 -32.41
CA ARG A 151 -9.21 21.70 -32.24
C ARG A 151 -8.75 21.92 -30.81
N ILE A 152 -7.46 22.18 -30.60
CA ILE A 152 -6.90 22.63 -29.33
C ILE A 152 -7.36 24.07 -29.08
N PHE A 153 -7.82 24.38 -27.87
CA PHE A 153 -8.27 25.73 -27.52
C PHE A 153 -7.63 26.30 -26.24
N ARG A 154 -6.96 25.47 -25.43
CA ARG A 154 -6.42 25.87 -24.11
C ARG A 154 -5.39 24.88 -23.58
N LEU A 155 -4.35 25.36 -22.88
CA LEU A 155 -3.46 24.57 -22.02
C LEU A 155 -3.98 24.52 -20.55
N THR A 156 -3.72 23.44 -19.81
CA THR A 156 -4.17 23.25 -18.41
C THR A 156 -3.05 23.00 -17.42
N SER A 157 -2.01 22.27 -17.82
CA SER A 157 -0.75 22.13 -17.08
C SER A 157 0.34 21.67 -18.05
N CYS A 158 1.54 21.46 -17.53
CA CYS A 158 2.55 20.63 -18.17
C CYS A 158 3.19 19.69 -17.14
N GLY A 159 3.66 18.52 -17.59
CA GLY A 159 4.46 17.63 -16.76
C GLY A 159 5.94 17.74 -17.13
N LEU A 160 6.83 17.92 -16.15
CA LEU A 160 8.17 17.34 -16.23
C LEU A 160 7.98 15.83 -16.16
N THR A 161 8.37 15.15 -17.23
CA THR A 161 8.08 13.73 -17.36
C THR A 161 9.16 13.05 -18.17
N ASN A 162 9.41 11.78 -17.88
CA ASN A 162 10.10 10.92 -18.83
C ASN A 162 9.12 10.32 -19.85
N GLN A 163 8.09 11.10 -20.26
CA GLN A 163 7.03 10.81 -21.25
C GLN A 163 6.36 12.07 -21.92
N PRO A 164 7.02 12.88 -22.78
CA PRO A 164 6.42 13.99 -23.57
C PRO A 164 5.64 13.59 -24.85
N ASN A 165 4.29 13.50 -24.85
CA ASN A 165 3.54 12.89 -25.98
C ASN A 165 3.78 13.59 -27.35
N LEU A 166 4.23 14.84 -27.33
CA LEU A 166 4.54 15.59 -28.56
C LEU A 166 6.01 15.47 -28.96
N PHE A 167 6.28 15.76 -30.22
CA PHE A 167 7.64 16.00 -30.72
C PHE A 167 7.98 17.48 -30.42
N LEU A 168 8.54 17.72 -29.22
CA LEU A 168 8.99 19.01 -28.73
C LEU A 168 10.51 19.00 -28.55
N SER A 169 11.12 20.18 -28.60
CA SER A 169 12.48 20.44 -28.15
C SER A 169 12.66 19.94 -26.71
N ALA A 170 13.65 19.08 -26.46
CA ALA A 170 13.94 18.63 -25.10
C ALA A 170 14.46 19.81 -24.25
N LEU A 171 14.18 19.80 -22.94
CA LEU A 171 14.54 20.87 -22.00
C LEU A 171 16.06 21.06 -21.84
N ASN A 172 16.82 20.09 -22.32
CA ASN A 172 18.27 20.12 -22.38
C ASN A 172 18.68 19.69 -23.81
N ASN A 173 18.46 20.55 -24.82
CA ASN A 173 18.85 20.28 -26.21
C ASN A 173 19.50 21.47 -26.91
N GLU A 174 20.57 21.22 -27.68
CA GLU A 174 21.02 22.15 -28.74
C GLU A 174 20.23 21.92 -30.04
N GLU A 175 20.33 22.85 -30.99
CA GLU A 175 19.47 22.86 -32.19
C GLU A 175 19.66 21.62 -33.08
N PRO A 176 18.58 21.06 -33.65
CA PRO A 176 18.67 19.93 -34.57
C PRO A 176 19.07 20.37 -35.99
N THR A 177 20.10 19.73 -36.55
CA THR A 177 20.29 19.68 -38.00
C THR A 177 20.13 18.26 -38.54
N LEU A 178 19.15 18.12 -39.45
CA LEU A 178 18.92 17.02 -40.38
C LEU A 178 18.36 15.69 -39.83
N GLU A 179 17.66 15.00 -40.74
CA GLU A 179 16.82 13.82 -40.50
C GLU A 179 17.62 12.51 -40.50
N VAL A 180 17.15 11.49 -39.77
CA VAL A 180 17.65 10.11 -39.87
C VAL A 180 16.49 9.13 -39.95
N ALA A 181 16.39 8.39 -41.06
CA ALA A 181 15.44 7.30 -41.21
C ALA A 181 15.95 6.00 -40.56
N MET A 182 15.04 5.18 -40.02
CA MET A 182 15.38 3.84 -39.51
C MET A 182 15.94 2.94 -40.62
N ASN A 183 16.91 2.08 -40.27
CA ASN A 183 17.61 1.23 -41.23
C ASN A 183 17.05 -0.21 -41.25
N ALA A 184 17.35 -0.93 -42.34
CA ALA A 184 16.73 -2.24 -42.61
C ALA A 184 17.13 -3.35 -41.61
N GLU A 185 18.28 -3.24 -40.94
CA GLU A 185 18.73 -4.26 -39.98
C GLU A 185 17.92 -4.23 -38.67
N GLN A 186 17.48 -3.04 -38.23
CA GLN A 186 16.58 -2.90 -37.07
C GLN A 186 15.23 -3.60 -37.29
N MET A 187 14.78 -3.70 -38.55
CA MET A 187 13.51 -4.36 -38.90
C MET A 187 13.60 -5.89 -38.76
N LYS A 188 14.72 -6.50 -39.19
CA LYS A 188 14.91 -7.96 -39.11
C LYS A 188 14.94 -8.48 -37.68
N GLU A 189 15.60 -7.75 -36.78
CA GLU A 189 15.67 -8.15 -35.36
C GLU A 189 14.30 -8.07 -34.68
N LEU A 190 13.45 -7.10 -35.07
CA LEU A 190 12.04 -7.07 -34.64
C LEU A 190 11.23 -8.26 -35.18
N CYS A 191 11.46 -8.68 -36.44
CA CYS A 191 10.86 -9.91 -36.96
C CYS A 191 11.27 -11.14 -36.13
N ARG A 192 12.57 -11.26 -35.84
CA ARG A 192 13.15 -12.35 -35.05
C ARG A 192 12.58 -12.42 -33.63
N ILE A 193 12.38 -11.27 -32.98
CA ILE A 193 11.80 -11.16 -31.63
C ILE A 193 10.31 -11.49 -31.63
N CYS A 194 9.53 -10.95 -32.57
CA CYS A 194 8.09 -11.20 -32.66
C CYS A 194 7.72 -12.51 -33.40
N GLY A 195 8.70 -13.38 -33.68
CA GLY A 195 8.50 -14.77 -34.13
C GLY A 195 7.99 -14.92 -35.57
N ILE A 196 8.35 -13.98 -36.46
CA ILE A 196 7.82 -13.88 -37.83
C ILE A 196 8.96 -13.83 -38.88
N PRO A 197 8.67 -14.11 -40.17
CA PRO A 197 9.68 -14.05 -41.24
C PRO A 197 10.38 -12.69 -41.34
N GLU A 198 11.68 -12.68 -41.63
CA GLU A 198 12.49 -11.46 -41.72
C GLU A 198 12.08 -10.51 -42.86
N ASP A 199 11.38 -11.02 -43.88
CA ASP A 199 10.78 -10.27 -44.99
C ASP A 199 9.36 -9.76 -44.70
N SER A 200 8.87 -9.92 -43.46
CA SER A 200 7.56 -9.39 -43.04
C SER A 200 7.46 -7.88 -43.26
N THR A 201 6.34 -7.43 -43.82
CA THR A 201 6.05 -6.00 -43.95
C THR A 201 5.88 -5.34 -42.58
N ALA A 202 6.16 -4.04 -42.49
CA ALA A 202 5.99 -3.28 -41.24
C ALA A 202 4.59 -3.45 -40.60
N ALA A 203 3.53 -3.59 -41.42
CA ALA A 203 2.18 -3.87 -40.94
C ALA A 203 2.05 -5.25 -40.27
N GLN A 204 2.71 -6.28 -40.80
CA GLN A 204 2.75 -7.62 -40.21
C GLN A 204 3.58 -7.64 -38.91
N ILE A 205 4.68 -6.89 -38.86
CA ILE A 205 5.50 -6.74 -37.64
C ILE A 205 4.70 -6.07 -36.52
N ILE A 206 4.06 -4.94 -36.83
CA ILE A 206 3.16 -4.24 -35.88
C ILE A 206 2.02 -5.15 -35.42
N ALA A 207 1.43 -5.95 -36.30
CA ALA A 207 0.37 -6.90 -35.95
C ALA A 207 0.87 -8.05 -35.05
N ALA A 208 2.04 -8.63 -35.35
CA ALA A 208 2.63 -9.71 -34.56
C ALA A 208 3.01 -9.23 -33.15
N CYS A 209 3.72 -8.12 -33.04
CA CYS A 209 4.12 -7.58 -31.75
C CYS A 209 2.90 -7.14 -30.92
N LYS A 210 1.84 -6.57 -31.54
CA LYS A 210 0.54 -6.34 -30.86
C LYS A 210 -0.08 -7.63 -30.31
N LYS A 211 0.00 -8.74 -31.06
CA LYS A 211 -0.50 -10.05 -30.60
C LYS A 211 0.32 -10.59 -29.42
N CYS A 212 1.65 -10.44 -29.44
CA CYS A 212 2.52 -10.80 -28.33
C CYS A 212 2.20 -10.01 -27.05
N CYS A 213 1.95 -8.70 -27.17
CA CYS A 213 1.49 -7.88 -26.03
C CYS A 213 0.12 -8.32 -25.51
N ALA A 214 -0.83 -8.64 -26.39
CA ALA A 214 -2.19 -9.02 -26.02
C ALA A 214 -2.26 -10.31 -25.17
N MET A 215 -1.41 -11.30 -25.45
CA MET A 215 -1.40 -12.57 -24.70
C MET A 215 -0.84 -12.45 -23.27
N ASN A 216 -0.23 -11.32 -22.91
CA ASN A 216 0.18 -10.98 -21.55
C ASN A 216 -0.79 -10.02 -20.84
N HIS A 217 -1.93 -9.66 -21.45
CA HIS A 217 -2.87 -8.67 -20.93
C HIS A 217 -4.27 -9.24 -20.62
N GLU A 218 -4.30 -10.31 -19.82
CA GLU A 218 -5.44 -10.59 -18.93
C GLU A 218 -5.05 -10.20 -17.50
N GLN A 219 -5.09 -8.89 -17.22
CA GLN A 219 -5.08 -8.37 -15.85
C GLN A 219 -6.54 -8.19 -15.39
N PRO A 220 -7.04 -8.97 -14.42
CA PRO A 220 -8.41 -8.82 -13.93
C PRO A 220 -8.62 -7.45 -13.27
N SER A 221 -9.81 -6.88 -13.42
CA SER A 221 -10.23 -5.63 -12.75
C SER A 221 -9.94 -5.68 -11.24
N LEU A 222 -9.45 -4.58 -10.67
CA LEU A 222 -9.10 -4.48 -9.25
C LEU A 222 -10.25 -4.86 -8.30
N ASP A 223 -11.51 -4.61 -8.70
CA ASP A 223 -12.74 -5.05 -8.00
C ASP A 223 -12.87 -6.57 -7.84
N LYS A 224 -12.01 -7.36 -8.50
CA LYS A 224 -11.96 -8.82 -8.47
C LYS A 224 -10.62 -9.38 -8.02
N PHE A 225 -9.61 -8.53 -7.77
CA PHE A 225 -8.25 -8.99 -7.47
C PHE A 225 -7.56 -8.10 -6.43
N VAL A 226 -7.56 -8.55 -5.18
CA VAL A 226 -6.76 -7.96 -4.11
C VAL A 226 -5.30 -8.41 -4.28
N PRO A 227 -4.29 -7.51 -4.27
CA PRO A 227 -2.90 -7.92 -4.30
C PRO A 227 -2.58 -8.89 -3.16
N ARG A 228 -1.89 -9.99 -3.46
CA ARG A 228 -1.74 -11.08 -2.48
C ARG A 228 -1.07 -10.63 -1.18
N ALA A 229 -0.13 -9.69 -1.22
CA ALA A 229 0.49 -9.15 -0.01
C ALA A 229 -0.52 -8.39 0.89
N ASP A 230 -1.47 -7.67 0.29
CA ASP A 230 -2.53 -6.98 1.02
C ASP A 230 -3.59 -7.95 1.55
N TYR A 231 -3.94 -8.98 0.77
CA TYR A 231 -4.81 -10.07 1.22
C TYR A 231 -4.18 -10.83 2.39
N ASP A 232 -2.92 -11.27 2.28
CA ASP A 232 -2.21 -11.99 3.33
C ASP A 232 -2.04 -11.07 4.57
N THR A 233 -1.83 -9.76 4.40
CA THR A 233 -1.79 -8.78 5.50
C THR A 233 -3.15 -8.60 6.17
N ALA A 234 -4.24 -8.49 5.41
CA ALA A 234 -5.59 -8.37 5.93
C ALA A 234 -6.04 -9.65 6.66
N LEU A 235 -5.74 -10.83 6.09
CA LEU A 235 -6.03 -12.13 6.67
C LEU A 235 -5.25 -12.34 7.98
N ASN A 236 -3.98 -11.98 8.03
CA ASN A 236 -3.19 -12.02 9.28
C ASN A 236 -3.78 -11.09 10.34
N ARG A 237 -4.13 -9.84 10.00
CA ARG A 237 -4.75 -8.89 10.95
C ARG A 237 -6.12 -9.36 11.44
N ALA A 238 -6.94 -9.96 10.58
CA ALA A 238 -8.21 -10.57 10.95
C ALA A 238 -8.01 -11.78 11.89
N THR A 239 -7.10 -12.69 11.55
CA THR A 239 -6.79 -13.88 12.35
C THR A 239 -6.26 -13.51 13.74
N THR A 240 -5.39 -12.51 13.84
CA THR A 240 -4.93 -11.96 15.12
C THR A 240 -6.09 -11.35 15.91
N ALA A 241 -6.90 -10.49 15.29
CA ALA A 241 -8.04 -9.86 15.98
C ALA A 241 -9.10 -10.88 16.45
N GLU A 242 -9.35 -11.95 15.69
CA GLU A 242 -10.24 -13.04 16.10
C GLU A 242 -9.65 -13.85 17.26
N SER A 243 -8.34 -14.15 17.24
CA SER A 243 -7.63 -14.78 18.35
C SER A 243 -7.66 -13.93 19.62
N ASP A 244 -7.39 -12.63 19.51
CA ASP A 244 -7.44 -11.68 20.63
C ASP A 244 -8.86 -11.57 21.20
N LEU A 245 -9.89 -11.51 20.34
CA LEU A 245 -11.29 -11.52 20.77
C LEU A 245 -11.69 -12.85 21.44
N GLN A 246 -11.15 -13.99 21.01
CA GLN A 246 -11.36 -15.27 21.69
C GLN A 246 -10.66 -15.30 23.06
N ALA A 247 -9.42 -14.81 23.16
CA ALA A 247 -8.68 -14.72 24.42
C ALA A 247 -9.36 -13.79 25.43
N ILE A 248 -9.83 -12.62 24.98
CA ILE A 248 -10.61 -11.67 25.80
C ILE A 248 -11.91 -12.32 26.30
N LYS A 249 -12.67 -12.98 25.42
CA LYS A 249 -13.91 -13.69 25.81
C LYS A 249 -13.63 -14.84 26.79
N ALA A 250 -12.56 -15.59 26.61
CA ALA A 250 -12.15 -16.66 27.51
C ALA A 250 -11.77 -16.12 28.90
N GLY A 251 -10.97 -15.06 28.97
CA GLY A 251 -10.62 -14.41 30.23
C GLY A 251 -11.82 -13.77 30.94
N GLN A 252 -12.74 -13.15 30.19
CA GLN A 252 -14.00 -12.64 30.73
C GLN A 252 -14.89 -13.75 31.29
N LEU A 253 -15.02 -14.87 30.55
CA LEU A 253 -15.77 -16.03 31.01
C LEU A 253 -15.14 -16.66 32.25
N GLU A 254 -13.83 -16.88 32.27
CA GLU A 254 -13.12 -17.42 33.45
C GLU A 254 -13.24 -16.51 34.68
N THR A 255 -13.14 -15.19 34.50
CA THR A 255 -13.39 -14.20 35.56
C THR A 255 -14.81 -14.30 36.10
N ALA A 256 -15.82 -14.43 35.23
CA ALA A 256 -17.22 -14.55 35.62
C ALA A 256 -17.52 -15.90 36.31
N ILE A 257 -16.92 -17.00 35.84
CA ILE A 257 -17.03 -18.32 36.46
C ILE A 257 -16.45 -18.31 37.87
N ASN A 258 -15.22 -17.83 38.04
CA ASN A 258 -14.57 -17.80 39.34
C ASN A 258 -15.35 -16.92 40.33
N THR A 259 -15.85 -15.77 39.88
CA THR A 259 -16.71 -14.87 40.68
C THR A 259 -17.99 -15.57 41.17
N GLU A 260 -18.70 -16.28 40.28
CA GLU A 260 -19.94 -16.99 40.63
C GLU A 260 -19.68 -18.22 41.52
N ILE A 261 -18.59 -18.95 41.26
CA ILE A 261 -18.17 -20.13 42.04
C ILE A 261 -17.77 -19.73 43.46
N ASP A 262 -16.97 -18.68 43.63
CA ASP A 262 -16.53 -18.22 44.95
C ASP A 262 -17.69 -17.58 45.74
N ALA A 263 -18.64 -16.92 45.07
CA ALA A 263 -19.90 -16.51 45.68
C ALA A 263 -20.77 -17.71 46.12
N ALA A 264 -20.85 -18.78 45.32
CA ALA A 264 -21.60 -19.99 45.67
C ALA A 264 -20.95 -20.80 46.81
N LEU A 265 -19.62 -20.78 46.92
CA LEU A 265 -18.86 -21.32 48.07
C LEU A 265 -19.12 -20.49 49.33
N ALA A 266 -19.00 -19.16 49.25
CA ALA A 266 -19.28 -18.27 50.39
C ALA A 266 -20.74 -18.34 50.87
N ALA A 267 -21.69 -18.63 49.96
CA ALA A 267 -23.10 -18.87 50.28
C ALA A 267 -23.38 -20.31 50.79
N GLY A 268 -22.38 -21.19 50.88
CA GLY A 268 -22.54 -22.58 51.35
C GLY A 268 -23.38 -23.47 50.44
N LYS A 269 -23.56 -23.09 49.17
CA LYS A 269 -24.42 -23.78 48.18
C LYS A 269 -23.70 -24.88 47.39
N ILE A 270 -22.37 -24.78 47.30
CA ILE A 270 -21.48 -25.84 46.83
C ILE A 270 -20.38 -26.06 47.87
N THR A 271 -19.76 -27.25 47.87
CA THR A 271 -18.66 -27.57 48.79
C THR A 271 -17.30 -27.41 48.10
N PRO A 272 -16.19 -27.18 48.85
CA PRO A 272 -14.85 -27.12 48.26
C PRO A 272 -14.50 -28.35 47.42
N ALA A 273 -14.89 -29.56 47.86
CA ALA A 273 -14.68 -30.81 47.13
C ALA A 273 -15.45 -30.89 45.79
N THR A 274 -16.44 -30.02 45.57
CA THR A 274 -17.20 -29.91 44.31
C THR A 274 -16.78 -28.73 43.43
N LYS A 275 -15.84 -27.88 43.89
CA LYS A 275 -15.43 -26.65 43.17
C LYS A 275 -15.01 -26.95 41.74
N ASP A 276 -14.06 -27.86 41.55
CA ASP A 276 -13.47 -28.15 40.23
C ASP A 276 -14.48 -28.76 39.26
N TYR A 277 -15.41 -29.57 39.77
CA TYR A 277 -16.53 -30.09 38.97
C TYR A 277 -17.43 -28.94 38.48
N HIS A 278 -17.82 -28.02 39.35
CA HIS A 278 -18.67 -26.89 38.95
C HIS A 278 -17.95 -25.92 38.02
N VAL A 279 -16.65 -25.63 38.25
CA VAL A 279 -15.82 -24.85 37.31
C VAL A 279 -15.79 -25.53 35.93
N ALA A 280 -15.59 -26.84 35.86
CA ALA A 280 -15.59 -27.60 34.61
C ALA A 280 -16.96 -27.62 33.91
N GLN A 281 -18.08 -27.67 34.66
CA GLN A 281 -19.41 -27.51 34.07
C GLN A 281 -19.66 -26.08 33.54
N CYS A 282 -19.20 -25.05 34.27
CA CYS A 282 -19.40 -23.66 33.85
C CYS A 282 -18.63 -23.29 32.58
N LYS A 283 -17.49 -23.96 32.30
CA LYS A 283 -16.70 -23.80 31.08
C LYS A 283 -17.35 -24.42 29.82
N GLN A 284 -18.48 -25.12 29.95
CA GLN A 284 -19.27 -25.58 28.80
C GLN A 284 -20.17 -24.47 28.24
N GLU A 285 -20.63 -24.63 26.99
CA GLU A 285 -21.56 -23.68 26.36
C GLU A 285 -22.89 -23.60 27.14
N GLY A 286 -23.26 -22.38 27.56
CA GLY A 286 -24.38 -22.10 28.47
C GLY A 286 -24.17 -22.60 29.92
N GLY A 287 -22.98 -23.09 30.27
CA GLY A 287 -22.67 -23.69 31.56
C GLY A 287 -22.84 -22.72 32.74
N LEU A 288 -22.36 -21.49 32.60
CA LEU A 288 -22.46 -20.45 33.65
C LEU A 288 -23.91 -20.11 33.99
N ASP A 289 -24.80 -20.01 33.01
CA ASP A 289 -26.22 -19.66 33.27
C ASP A 289 -27.00 -20.86 33.84
N ARG A 290 -26.66 -22.09 33.44
CA ARG A 290 -27.14 -23.31 34.11
C ARG A 290 -26.66 -23.36 35.57
N PHE A 291 -25.42 -22.97 35.85
CA PHE A 291 -24.89 -22.91 37.20
C PHE A 291 -25.57 -21.83 38.04
N LYS A 292 -25.77 -20.62 37.52
CA LYS A 292 -26.59 -19.57 38.17
C LYS A 292 -28.00 -20.05 38.49
N THR A 293 -28.65 -20.76 37.56
CA THR A 293 -29.98 -21.35 37.76
C THR A 293 -29.96 -22.41 38.86
N PHE A 294 -28.92 -23.26 38.91
CA PHE A 294 -28.71 -24.21 40.01
C PHE A 294 -28.47 -23.49 41.35
N VAL A 295 -27.58 -22.50 41.41
CA VAL A 295 -27.29 -21.70 42.61
C VAL A 295 -28.53 -20.94 43.10
N ALA A 296 -29.44 -20.51 42.22
CA ALA A 296 -30.70 -19.90 42.62
C ALA A 296 -31.65 -20.90 43.33
N ALA A 297 -31.66 -22.17 42.90
CA ALA A 297 -32.52 -23.23 43.45
C ALA A 297 -31.87 -24.06 44.59
N ALA A 298 -30.55 -24.04 44.72
CA ALA A 298 -29.82 -24.87 45.66
C ALA A 298 -30.04 -24.42 47.12
N PRO A 299 -30.37 -25.35 48.04
CA PRO A 299 -30.33 -25.09 49.47
C PRO A 299 -28.89 -24.89 49.95
N VAL A 300 -28.72 -24.33 51.14
CA VAL A 300 -27.40 -24.27 51.80
C VAL A 300 -27.06 -25.68 52.29
N ILE A 301 -25.97 -26.24 51.78
CA ILE A 301 -25.53 -27.63 52.04
C ILE A 301 -24.29 -27.66 52.95
N ALA A 302 -23.44 -26.63 52.84
CA ALA A 302 -22.30 -26.38 53.71
C ALA A 302 -22.45 -25.01 54.36
N GLY A 303 -23.36 -24.90 55.34
CA GLY A 303 -23.44 -23.70 56.19
C GLY A 303 -22.15 -23.52 56.98
N ALA A 304 -21.78 -22.26 57.23
CA ALA A 304 -20.50 -21.92 57.87
C ALA A 304 -20.32 -22.63 59.22
N THR A 305 -19.39 -23.59 59.26
CA THR A 305 -18.91 -24.23 60.49
C THR A 305 -17.63 -23.54 60.96
N ASP A 306 -17.60 -23.11 62.22
CA ASP A 306 -16.41 -22.54 62.90
C ASP A 306 -15.32 -23.60 63.18
N LEU A 307 -15.05 -24.48 62.21
CA LEU A 307 -14.00 -25.51 62.24
C LEU A 307 -12.70 -24.99 61.62
N ASP A 308 -12.77 -24.23 60.53
CA ASP A 308 -11.59 -23.63 59.89
C ASP A 308 -10.93 -22.54 60.77
N SER A 309 -11.73 -21.90 61.63
CA SER A 309 -11.25 -20.95 62.66
C SER A 309 -10.75 -21.63 63.93
N LYS A 310 -10.82 -22.97 64.01
CA LYS A 310 -10.54 -23.74 65.21
C LYS A 310 -9.14 -24.34 65.11
N GLU A 311 -8.15 -23.59 65.58
CA GLU A 311 -6.83 -24.17 65.84
C GLU A 311 -7.01 -25.46 66.66
N VAL A 312 -6.39 -26.55 66.19
CA VAL A 312 -6.23 -27.75 67.01
C VAL A 312 -5.47 -27.31 68.25
N ASP A 313 -6.06 -27.49 69.43
CA ASP A 313 -5.61 -26.91 70.70
C ASP A 313 -4.25 -27.48 71.11
N SER A 314 -3.19 -26.95 70.48
CA SER A 314 -1.81 -27.41 70.57
C SER A 314 -1.12 -26.93 71.85
N LYS A 315 -1.88 -26.96 72.95
CA LYS A 315 -1.36 -27.01 74.31
C LYS A 315 -0.37 -28.16 74.38
N GLN A 316 0.90 -27.82 74.25
CA GLN A 316 2.04 -28.62 74.67
C GLN A 316 1.95 -28.78 76.19
N THR A 317 1.03 -29.63 76.62
CA THR A 317 0.88 -30.07 77.99
C THR A 317 2.17 -30.82 78.29
N ALA A 318 3.03 -30.21 79.10
CA ALA A 318 4.27 -30.85 79.52
C ALA A 318 3.94 -32.22 80.12
N LEU A 319 4.68 -33.25 79.70
CA LEU A 319 4.47 -34.63 80.17
C LEU A 319 4.40 -34.63 81.69
N ASN A 320 3.31 -35.17 82.25
CA ASN A 320 3.21 -35.30 83.70
C ASN A 320 4.19 -36.37 84.22
N ALA A 321 4.41 -36.38 85.53
CA ALA A 321 5.42 -37.24 86.16
C ALA A 321 5.14 -38.75 85.95
N GLU A 322 3.89 -39.10 85.68
CA GLU A 322 3.42 -40.44 85.33
C GLU A 322 3.78 -40.78 83.87
N GLN A 323 3.45 -39.92 82.91
CA GLN A 323 3.77 -40.09 81.50
C GLN A 323 5.28 -40.16 81.26
N GLN A 324 6.06 -39.31 81.93
CA GLN A 324 7.52 -39.29 81.74
C GLN A 324 8.20 -40.57 82.28
N LYS A 325 7.72 -41.13 83.41
CA LYS A 325 8.18 -42.44 83.89
C LYS A 325 7.84 -43.58 82.92
N ILE A 326 6.70 -43.51 82.23
CA ILE A 326 6.33 -44.51 81.22
C ILE A 326 7.25 -44.38 79.99
N ALA A 327 7.59 -43.15 79.57
CA ALA A 327 8.57 -42.90 78.51
C ALA A 327 9.92 -43.56 78.83
N ASP A 328 10.45 -43.29 80.03
CA ASP A 328 11.70 -43.85 80.54
C ASP A 328 11.68 -45.40 80.57
N MET A 329 10.57 -46.01 81.03
CA MET A 329 10.41 -47.47 81.07
C MET A 329 10.44 -48.14 79.70
N PHE A 330 9.98 -47.45 78.65
CA PHE A 330 10.06 -47.94 77.27
C PHE A 330 11.30 -47.42 76.50
N GLY A 331 12.19 -46.69 77.16
CA GLY A 331 13.44 -46.19 76.58
C GLY A 331 13.28 -45.07 75.55
N ASN A 332 12.14 -44.38 75.53
CA ASN A 332 11.87 -43.28 74.60
C ASN A 332 12.11 -41.93 75.29
N SER A 333 12.78 -40.99 74.61
CA SER A 333 12.93 -39.64 75.16
C SER A 333 11.63 -38.84 75.08
N ALA A 334 11.55 -37.76 75.87
CA ALA A 334 10.48 -36.77 75.74
C ALA A 334 10.45 -36.11 74.34
N GLU A 335 11.58 -36.11 73.62
CA GLU A 335 11.69 -35.56 72.26
C GLU A 335 11.21 -36.55 71.20
N ASP A 336 11.43 -37.86 71.40
CA ASP A 336 10.88 -38.92 70.54
C ASP A 336 9.36 -38.97 70.62
N LEU A 337 8.79 -38.92 71.83
CA LEU A 337 7.34 -38.86 72.02
C LEU A 337 6.74 -37.58 71.41
N LYS A 338 7.44 -36.45 71.49
CA LYS A 338 7.03 -35.19 70.84
C LYS A 338 7.10 -35.24 69.30
N LYS A 339 7.86 -36.19 68.74
CA LYS A 339 8.10 -36.33 67.30
C LYS A 339 7.29 -37.45 66.63
N TYR A 340 6.94 -38.51 67.38
CA TYR A 340 6.30 -39.71 66.85
C TYR A 340 5.06 -40.18 67.64
N GLY A 341 4.68 -39.49 68.72
CA GLY A 341 3.55 -39.85 69.59
C GLY A 341 2.24 -39.13 69.31
N ALA A 342 1.95 -38.84 68.03
CA ALA A 342 0.74 -38.15 67.55
C ALA A 342 -0.16 -39.10 66.74
#